data_AF-A0A954FY17-F1
#
_entry.id   AF-A0A954FY17-F1
#
_cell.length_a   1.000
_cell.length_b   1.000
_cell.length_c   1.000
_cell.angle_alpha   90.00
_cell.angle_beta   90.00
_cell.angle_gamma   90.00
#
_symmetry.space_group_name_H-M   'P 1'
#
loop_
_entity.id
_entity.type
_entity.pdbx_description
1 polymer ?
#
loop_
_entity_poly.entity_id
_entity_poly.type
_entity_poly.pdbx_seq_one_letter_code
_entity_poly.pdbx_strand_id
1 'polypeptide(L)'
;MIRTTHFKRFISSCAMLCIASAAFAQNHPPLTKEGGKQDLSKCPVMGPMKSPKDTTTAAGAMSNGDWWPNQLNLDILRLNAPQSNPMGGDFNYAAEFQKLDLAAVKKDIKELMTQSQDWWPADYGHYGPLFIRMAWHSAGTYRVSDGRGGASDGTQRFAPLNSWPDNANLDKARRLLWPIKQKYGRKISWADLMVLTGNCALESMGFKTFGFAGGREDVWEPQKDVYWGPESEWLGRKRFHDGNKLDNPLAATQMGLIYVNPEGPDAKPDPLAAAQAIRETFGNMAMNDEETVALIAGGHTFGKAHGAASPKGNVGPEPEGASIVEQGLGWKNKFGKGNAEDTITSGLEGAWTSTPTQWSNGYFDHLFGYEWELTKSPAGAQQWTPKEDSAKGTVPDAHDPSKSHAPMMFTTDLALKLDPAYAKISKRFHENPDQFAEAFAKAWFKLTHRDMGPVSKCLGPEVPPAQLWQDPVPAVDHALIDDQDVKELKAKILATELTIPELVSTAWASASTFRGSDNRGGANGARIRLAPQKNWKANDPAQLAKVLKTLEQIQAEFNSAQSGDKKVSLADLIVLAGSAAVEKAAK
;
A
#
# COMPACT_ATOMS: atom_id res chain seq x y z
N MET A 1 -67.83 -1.39 -9.91
CA MET A 1 -68.85 -0.32 -10.02
C MET A 1 -68.80 0.49 -8.74
N ILE A 2 -67.94 1.50 -8.64
CA ILE A 2 -68.03 2.86 -9.23
C ILE A 2 -69.14 3.68 -8.59
N ARG A 3 -68.75 4.63 -7.74
CA ARG A 3 -69.36 5.94 -7.55
C ARG A 3 -68.35 6.81 -6.80
N THR A 4 -67.75 7.80 -7.47
CA THR A 4 -68.05 9.25 -7.39
C THR A 4 -67.08 9.94 -6.42
N THR A 5 -66.40 11.07 -6.69
CA THR A 5 -66.68 12.17 -7.64
C THR A 5 -65.57 13.25 -7.61
N HIS A 6 -65.33 13.86 -8.79
CA HIS A 6 -65.19 15.33 -9.03
C HIS A 6 -63.94 16.10 -8.52
N PHE A 7 -63.43 17.16 -9.17
CA PHE A 7 -64.01 18.09 -10.15
C PHE A 7 -62.91 18.79 -11.00
N LYS A 8 -63.34 19.41 -12.09
CA LYS A 8 -62.61 20.08 -13.17
C LYS A 8 -62.65 21.62 -13.02
N ARG A 9 -61.66 22.29 -13.67
CA ARG A 9 -61.69 23.59 -14.40
C ARG A 9 -61.64 24.93 -13.64
N PHE A 10 -60.68 25.79 -14.04
CA PHE A 10 -60.83 27.14 -14.67
C PHE A 10 -59.41 27.66 -15.02
N ILE A 11 -58.92 27.71 -16.27
CA ILE A 11 -58.96 28.78 -17.31
C ILE A 11 -58.71 30.22 -16.82
N SER A 12 -57.54 30.79 -17.13
CA SER A 12 -57.31 31.99 -17.97
C SER A 12 -55.79 32.30 -18.02
N SER A 13 -55.11 32.12 -19.16
CA SER A 13 -54.80 33.13 -20.20
C SER A 13 -53.47 33.88 -20.01
N CYS A 14 -52.55 33.61 -20.95
CA CYS A 14 -51.56 34.50 -21.58
C CYS A 14 -50.73 35.48 -20.75
N ALA A 15 -49.40 35.27 -20.68
CA ALA A 15 -48.41 36.05 -21.45
C ALA A 15 -46.96 35.71 -21.03
N MET A 16 -46.07 35.64 -22.04
CA MET A 16 -44.59 35.70 -21.96
C MET A 16 -43.84 34.57 -21.26
N LEU A 17 -43.60 33.50 -22.03
CA LEU A 17 -42.35 32.75 -21.95
C LEU A 17 -41.24 33.53 -22.65
N CYS A 18 -40.03 33.39 -22.11
CA CYS A 18 -38.73 33.90 -22.56
C CYS A 18 -38.28 35.25 -21.99
N ILE A 19 -37.07 35.18 -21.40
CA ILE A 19 -36.16 36.23 -20.93
C ILE A 19 -36.32 36.60 -19.45
N ALA A 20 -35.17 36.54 -18.77
CA ALA A 20 -34.87 37.05 -17.42
C ALA A 20 -35.14 36.12 -16.22
N SER A 21 -34.27 35.13 -16.06
CA SER A 21 -33.76 34.74 -14.73
C SER A 21 -32.28 34.33 -14.81
N ALA A 22 -31.49 35.16 -15.51
CA ALA A 22 -30.05 35.23 -15.38
C ALA A 22 -29.71 36.57 -14.70
N ALA A 23 -30.08 36.74 -13.42
CA ALA A 23 -29.75 37.94 -12.65
C ALA A 23 -29.95 37.76 -11.14
N PHE A 24 -29.52 36.63 -10.55
CA PHE A 24 -29.39 36.52 -9.09
C PHE A 24 -28.27 35.54 -8.74
N ALA A 25 -27.02 35.92 -9.00
CA ALA A 25 -25.82 35.35 -8.33
C ALA A 25 -24.54 36.09 -8.77
N GLN A 26 -24.50 37.41 -8.72
CA GLN A 26 -23.24 38.16 -8.75
C GLN A 26 -23.36 39.37 -7.82
N ASN A 27 -22.72 39.28 -6.66
CA ASN A 27 -21.98 40.35 -6.00
C ASN A 27 -21.49 39.86 -4.62
N HIS A 28 -20.46 39.02 -4.63
CA HIS A 28 -19.49 39.03 -3.55
C HIS A 28 -18.27 39.80 -4.07
N PRO A 29 -17.85 40.89 -3.41
CA PRO A 29 -16.62 41.57 -3.80
C PRO A 29 -15.44 40.60 -3.65
N PRO A 30 -14.45 40.63 -4.55
CA PRO A 30 -13.26 39.82 -4.38
C PRO A 30 -12.55 40.24 -3.10
N LEU A 31 -12.22 39.26 -2.25
CA LEU A 31 -11.26 39.44 -1.17
C LEU A 31 -9.92 39.80 -1.81
N THR A 32 -9.62 41.10 -1.86
CA THR A 32 -8.29 41.61 -2.12
C THR A 32 -7.40 41.25 -0.94
N LYS A 33 -6.60 40.19 -1.10
CA LYS A 33 -5.30 40.09 -0.46
C LYS A 33 -4.24 40.04 -1.54
N GLU A 34 -3.46 41.11 -1.60
CA GLU A 34 -2.25 41.21 -2.40
C GLU A 34 -1.28 40.09 -2.02
N GLY A 35 -0.91 39.32 -3.04
CA GLY A 35 0.08 38.25 -3.01
C GLY A 35 0.12 37.73 -4.43
N GLY A 36 1.12 38.14 -5.21
CA GLY A 36 1.18 37.98 -6.66
C GLY A 36 0.84 36.55 -7.10
N LYS A 37 -0.34 36.36 -7.69
CA LYS A 37 -0.68 35.13 -8.40
C LYS A 37 0.20 35.08 -9.64
N GLN A 38 1.22 34.23 -9.63
CA GLN A 38 1.84 33.80 -10.86
C GLN A 38 0.76 33.10 -11.69
N ASP A 39 0.52 33.65 -12.88
CA ASP A 39 -0.30 33.05 -13.90
C ASP A 39 0.32 31.70 -14.30
N LEU A 40 -0.27 30.61 -13.81
CA LEU A 40 0.21 29.23 -14.04
C LEU A 40 0.27 28.88 -15.54
N SER A 41 -0.48 29.59 -16.39
CA SER A 41 -0.42 29.43 -17.85
C SER A 41 0.89 29.94 -18.47
N LYS A 42 1.70 30.70 -17.72
CA LYS A 42 3.02 31.20 -18.10
C LYS A 42 4.17 30.41 -17.49
N CYS A 43 3.89 29.33 -16.75
CA CYS A 43 4.92 28.46 -16.19
C CYS A 43 5.55 27.62 -17.31
N PRO A 44 6.86 27.80 -17.62
CA PRO A 44 7.53 27.06 -18.70
C PRO A 44 7.72 25.57 -18.42
N VAL A 45 7.31 25.09 -17.24
CA VAL A 45 7.37 23.68 -16.81
C VAL A 45 6.00 22.99 -16.92
N MET A 46 4.89 23.70 -16.69
CA MET A 46 3.52 23.12 -16.71
C MET A 46 2.89 23.09 -18.10
N GLY A 47 3.37 23.92 -19.03
CA GLY A 47 2.66 24.18 -20.29
C GLY A 47 1.30 24.88 -20.06
N PRO A 48 0.61 25.31 -21.13
CA PRO A 48 -0.73 25.89 -20.98
C PRO A 48 -1.68 24.81 -20.45
N MET A 49 -2.38 25.09 -19.35
CA MET A 49 -3.57 24.34 -18.96
C MET A 49 -4.49 24.30 -20.18
N LYS A 50 -4.78 23.11 -20.70
CA LYS A 50 -5.68 22.95 -21.86
C LYS A 50 -6.96 23.71 -21.57
N SER A 51 -7.38 24.54 -22.51
CA SER A 51 -8.67 25.23 -22.40
C SER A 51 -9.76 24.19 -22.18
N PRO A 52 -10.84 24.47 -21.45
CA PRO A 52 -12.02 23.60 -21.41
C PRO A 52 -12.60 23.28 -22.81
N LYS A 53 -12.17 24.00 -23.85
CA LYS A 53 -12.50 23.71 -25.26
C LYS A 53 -11.64 22.60 -25.89
N ASP A 54 -10.50 22.28 -25.27
CA ASP A 54 -9.52 21.30 -25.74
C ASP A 54 -9.60 19.97 -24.95
N THR A 55 -10.55 19.85 -24.01
CA THR A 55 -10.83 18.61 -23.29
C THR A 55 -11.74 17.72 -24.16
N THR A 56 -11.20 16.60 -24.61
CA THR A 56 -11.88 15.69 -25.56
C THR A 56 -12.41 14.42 -24.91
N THR A 57 -12.25 14.26 -23.59
CA THR A 57 -12.69 13.08 -22.83
C THR A 57 -13.55 13.49 -21.63
N ALA A 58 -14.47 12.61 -21.22
CA ALA A 58 -15.30 12.81 -20.03
C ALA A 58 -14.45 12.95 -18.74
N ALA A 59 -13.29 12.29 -18.67
CA ALA A 59 -12.36 12.41 -17.54
C ALA A 59 -11.74 13.80 -17.40
N GLY A 60 -11.62 14.57 -18.50
CA GLY A 60 -11.11 15.94 -18.49
C GLY A 60 -12.21 17.01 -18.32
N ALA A 61 -13.48 16.61 -18.19
CA ALA A 61 -14.58 17.55 -17.96
C ALA A 61 -14.66 17.95 -16.48
N MET A 62 -15.12 19.17 -16.20
CA MET A 62 -15.37 19.60 -14.82
C MET A 62 -16.43 18.70 -14.17
N SER A 63 -16.10 18.18 -13.00
CA SER A 63 -16.96 17.37 -12.14
C SER A 63 -17.68 18.23 -11.10
N ASN A 64 -18.64 17.66 -10.37
CA ASN A 64 -19.26 18.33 -9.22
C ASN A 64 -18.23 18.74 -8.16
N GLY A 65 -17.16 17.96 -7.98
CA GLY A 65 -16.08 18.28 -7.04
C GLY A 65 -15.32 19.55 -7.44
N ASP A 66 -15.23 19.87 -8.72
CA ASP A 66 -14.58 21.11 -9.19
C ASP A 66 -15.42 22.35 -8.88
N TRP A 67 -16.75 22.21 -8.87
CA TRP A 67 -17.68 23.29 -8.50
C TRP A 67 -17.89 23.40 -6.98
N TRP A 68 -17.92 22.27 -6.27
CA TRP A 68 -18.18 22.16 -4.84
C TRP A 68 -17.11 21.29 -4.15
N PRO A 69 -15.88 21.81 -3.97
CA PRO A 69 -14.74 21.02 -3.51
C PRO A 69 -14.87 20.46 -2.08
N ASN A 70 -15.79 21.00 -1.27
CA ASN A 70 -16.06 20.53 0.09
C ASN A 70 -17.32 19.65 0.19
N GLN A 71 -17.92 19.25 -0.94
CA GLN A 71 -19.07 18.37 -0.94
C GLN A 71 -18.68 16.97 -0.44
N LEU A 72 -19.58 16.32 0.32
CA LEU A 72 -19.41 14.93 0.75
C LEU A 72 -19.25 14.00 -0.46
N ASN A 73 -18.16 13.23 -0.48
CA ASN A 73 -17.90 12.24 -1.51
C ASN A 73 -18.58 10.90 -1.18
N LEU A 74 -19.63 10.54 -1.93
CA LEU A 74 -20.34 9.27 -1.78
C LEU A 74 -19.80 8.16 -2.71
N ASP A 75 -18.87 8.47 -3.60
CA ASP A 75 -18.36 7.49 -4.57
C ASP A 75 -17.49 6.42 -3.90
N ILE A 76 -16.88 6.73 -2.76
CA ILE A 76 -16.13 5.77 -1.94
C ILE A 76 -16.99 4.60 -1.46
N LEU A 77 -18.31 4.77 -1.35
CA LEU A 77 -19.25 3.73 -0.90
C LEU A 77 -19.70 2.81 -2.05
N ARG A 78 -19.29 3.12 -3.29
CA ARG A 78 -19.64 2.38 -4.51
C ARG A 78 -18.39 1.81 -5.20
N LEU A 79 -17.22 1.99 -4.61
CA LEU A 79 -15.98 1.42 -5.08
C LEU A 79 -16.05 -0.10 -5.12
N ASN A 80 -15.46 -0.69 -6.16
CA ASN A 80 -15.39 -2.13 -6.39
C ASN A 80 -16.76 -2.80 -6.36
N ALA A 81 -17.79 -2.09 -6.85
CA ALA A 81 -19.13 -2.64 -6.95
C ALA A 81 -19.13 -3.96 -7.76
N PRO A 82 -19.96 -4.95 -7.40
CA PRO A 82 -20.00 -6.24 -8.10
C PRO A 82 -20.20 -6.12 -9.62
N GLN A 83 -20.89 -5.09 -10.08
CA GLN A 83 -21.13 -4.82 -11.51
C GLN A 83 -19.86 -4.42 -12.27
N SER A 84 -18.84 -3.89 -11.58
CA SER A 84 -17.55 -3.52 -12.17
C SER A 84 -16.56 -4.69 -12.20
N ASN A 85 -16.90 -5.83 -11.59
CA ASN A 85 -16.04 -7.00 -11.50
C ASN A 85 -16.32 -7.99 -12.66
N PRO A 86 -15.40 -8.16 -13.61
CA PRO A 86 -15.57 -9.06 -14.76
C PRO A 86 -15.55 -10.55 -14.38
N MET A 87 -15.22 -10.91 -13.14
CA MET A 87 -15.20 -12.30 -12.68
C MET A 87 -16.59 -12.86 -12.38
N GLY A 88 -17.58 -11.99 -12.15
CA GLY A 88 -18.94 -12.36 -11.73
C GLY A 88 -19.06 -12.64 -10.22
N GLY A 89 -20.29 -12.57 -9.70
CA GLY A 89 -20.56 -12.65 -8.25
C GLY A 89 -20.31 -14.02 -7.61
N ASP A 90 -20.31 -15.09 -8.40
CA ASP A 90 -20.08 -16.46 -7.90
C ASP A 90 -18.59 -16.86 -7.91
N PHE A 91 -17.70 -15.97 -8.37
CA PHE A 91 -16.27 -16.24 -8.40
C PHE A 91 -15.69 -16.26 -6.98
N ASN A 92 -14.98 -17.35 -6.65
CA ASN A 92 -14.28 -17.50 -5.38
C ASN A 92 -12.78 -17.64 -5.65
N TYR A 93 -12.03 -16.57 -5.39
CA TYR A 93 -10.60 -16.56 -5.65
C TYR A 93 -9.85 -17.59 -4.80
N ALA A 94 -10.19 -17.74 -3.52
CA ALA A 94 -9.54 -18.71 -2.64
C ALA A 94 -9.65 -20.14 -3.18
N ALA A 95 -10.83 -20.52 -3.68
CA ALA A 95 -11.05 -21.82 -4.30
C ALA A 95 -10.29 -22.01 -5.62
N GLU A 96 -10.11 -20.95 -6.42
CA GLU A 96 -9.33 -21.02 -7.67
C GLU A 96 -7.82 -21.03 -7.42
N PHE A 97 -7.35 -20.27 -6.42
CA PHE A 97 -5.95 -20.27 -6.00
C PHE A 97 -5.52 -21.63 -5.43
N GLN A 98 -6.40 -22.32 -4.69
CA GLN A 98 -6.12 -23.69 -4.21
C GLN A 98 -5.93 -24.71 -5.34
N LYS A 99 -6.39 -24.43 -6.57
CA LYS A 99 -6.18 -25.26 -7.77
C LYS A 99 -4.89 -24.91 -8.52
N LEU A 100 -4.16 -23.89 -8.08
CA LEU A 100 -2.94 -23.42 -8.71
C LEU A 100 -1.78 -24.35 -8.37
N ASP A 101 -1.03 -24.77 -9.40
CA ASP A 101 0.29 -25.36 -9.19
C ASP A 101 1.29 -24.23 -8.89
N LEU A 102 1.41 -23.88 -7.60
CA LEU A 102 2.27 -22.79 -7.17
C LEU A 102 3.75 -23.06 -7.52
N ALA A 103 4.19 -24.31 -7.48
CA ALA A 103 5.56 -24.68 -7.83
C ALA A 103 5.85 -24.40 -9.31
N ALA A 104 4.90 -24.73 -10.20
CA ALA A 104 5.01 -24.39 -11.62
C ALA A 104 5.05 -22.88 -11.85
N VAL A 105 4.22 -22.09 -11.15
CA VAL A 105 4.26 -20.62 -11.25
C VAL A 105 5.61 -20.08 -10.81
N LYS A 106 6.12 -20.52 -9.65
CA LYS A 106 7.44 -20.09 -9.15
C LYS A 106 8.56 -20.47 -10.14
N LYS A 107 8.46 -21.64 -10.78
CA LYS A 107 9.41 -22.06 -11.83
C LYS A 107 9.37 -21.12 -13.03
N ASP A 108 8.20 -20.86 -13.60
CA ASP A 108 8.04 -19.94 -14.73
C ASP A 108 8.54 -18.53 -14.42
N ILE A 109 8.27 -18.04 -13.21
CA ILE A 109 8.78 -16.74 -12.73
C ILE A 109 10.32 -16.73 -12.72
N LYS A 110 10.95 -17.78 -12.19
CA LYS A 110 12.42 -17.89 -12.12
C LYS A 110 13.04 -18.05 -13.51
N GLU A 111 12.38 -18.74 -14.43
CA GLU A 111 12.80 -18.82 -15.83
C GLU A 111 12.72 -17.45 -16.52
N LEU A 112 11.63 -16.70 -16.33
CA LEU A 112 11.49 -15.35 -16.87
C LEU A 112 12.61 -14.41 -16.41
N MET A 113 13.10 -14.56 -15.17
CA MET A 113 14.11 -13.65 -14.61
C MET A 113 15.38 -13.59 -15.44
N THR A 114 15.77 -14.65 -16.15
CA THR A 114 16.97 -14.69 -16.99
C THR A 114 16.66 -14.67 -18.49
N GLN A 115 15.39 -14.56 -18.87
CA GLN A 115 14.95 -14.41 -20.25
C GLN A 115 14.81 -12.93 -20.63
N SER A 116 15.95 -12.26 -20.80
CA SER A 116 15.98 -10.83 -21.18
C SER A 116 15.17 -10.57 -22.45
N GLN A 117 14.41 -9.48 -22.42
CA GLN A 117 13.59 -9.00 -23.53
C GLN A 117 14.24 -7.78 -24.17
N ASP A 118 14.30 -7.74 -25.51
CA ASP A 118 14.97 -6.66 -26.24
C ASP A 118 14.38 -5.27 -25.98
N TRP A 119 13.07 -5.20 -25.71
CA TRP A 119 12.38 -3.94 -25.41
C TRP A 119 12.70 -3.40 -24.01
N TRP A 120 13.22 -4.24 -23.11
CA TRP A 120 13.68 -3.83 -21.79
C TRP A 120 14.76 -4.78 -21.25
N PRO A 121 16.02 -4.67 -21.72
CA PRO A 121 17.06 -5.64 -21.37
C PRO A 121 17.31 -5.75 -19.86
N ALA A 122 17.55 -6.96 -19.37
CA ALA A 122 17.80 -7.22 -17.95
C ALA A 122 19.21 -6.75 -17.53
N ASP A 123 19.29 -5.91 -16.51
CA ASP A 123 20.57 -5.61 -15.85
C ASP A 123 21.22 -6.91 -15.39
N TYR A 124 22.51 -7.09 -15.65
CA TYR A 124 23.28 -8.27 -15.25
C TYR A 124 22.69 -9.60 -15.79
N GLY A 125 21.85 -9.54 -16.82
CA GLY A 125 21.11 -10.69 -17.34
C GLY A 125 20.05 -11.25 -16.39
N HIS A 126 19.62 -10.50 -15.36
CA HIS A 126 18.67 -10.99 -14.36
C HIS A 126 17.68 -9.91 -13.87
N TYR A 127 16.38 -10.07 -14.11
CA TYR A 127 15.33 -9.12 -13.69
C TYR A 127 15.00 -9.14 -12.19
N GLY A 128 15.56 -10.06 -11.42
CA GLY A 128 15.29 -10.22 -10.00
C GLY A 128 15.27 -8.91 -9.21
N PRO A 129 16.31 -8.06 -9.27
CA PRO A 129 16.32 -6.80 -8.53
C PRO A 129 15.17 -5.84 -8.91
N LEU A 130 14.80 -5.78 -10.20
CA LEU A 130 13.65 -5.00 -10.66
C LEU A 130 12.33 -5.53 -10.07
N PHE A 131 12.19 -6.86 -9.97
CA PHE A 131 11.01 -7.49 -9.37
C PHE A 131 10.95 -7.34 -7.85
N ILE A 132 12.09 -7.33 -7.15
CA ILE A 132 12.15 -6.99 -5.72
C ILE A 132 11.63 -5.56 -5.53
N ARG A 133 12.13 -4.60 -6.32
CA ARG A 133 11.64 -3.22 -6.27
C ARG A 133 10.14 -3.15 -6.55
N MET A 134 9.64 -3.87 -7.56
CA MET A 134 8.20 -3.89 -7.87
C MET A 134 7.36 -4.36 -6.68
N ALA A 135 7.73 -5.47 -6.05
CA ALA A 135 7.04 -6.01 -4.87
C ALA A 135 7.16 -5.07 -3.66
N TRP A 136 8.35 -4.51 -3.41
CA TRP A 136 8.60 -3.48 -2.40
C TRP A 136 7.67 -2.28 -2.58
N HIS A 137 7.59 -1.70 -3.78
CA HIS A 137 6.75 -0.54 -4.08
C HIS A 137 5.26 -0.88 -4.05
N SER A 138 4.88 -2.13 -4.37
CA SER A 138 3.47 -2.56 -4.28
C SER A 138 3.02 -2.57 -2.83
N ALA A 139 3.81 -3.20 -1.95
CA ALA A 139 3.49 -3.27 -0.52
C ALA A 139 3.77 -1.96 0.23
N GLY A 140 4.71 -1.17 -0.27
CA GLY A 140 5.32 -0.02 0.39
C GLY A 140 4.42 1.21 0.51
N THR A 141 3.19 1.21 -0.01
CA THR A 141 2.28 2.36 0.12
C THR A 141 1.40 2.33 1.38
N TYR A 142 1.45 1.23 2.14
CA TYR A 142 0.59 0.99 3.31
C TYR A 142 0.83 1.97 4.45
N ARG A 143 -0.23 2.36 5.17
CA ARG A 143 -0.17 3.28 6.32
C ARG A 143 -0.95 2.75 7.50
N VAL A 144 -0.35 2.74 8.70
CA VAL A 144 -0.97 2.13 9.90
C VAL A 144 -2.23 2.85 10.38
N SER A 145 -2.26 4.16 10.17
CA SER A 145 -3.28 5.09 10.67
C SER A 145 -4.68 4.71 10.19
N ASP A 146 -4.83 4.42 8.90
CA ASP A 146 -6.11 4.01 8.30
C ASP A 146 -6.06 2.64 7.61
N GLY A 147 -4.89 2.00 7.57
CA GLY A 147 -4.72 0.68 6.96
C GLY A 147 -4.81 0.69 5.43
N ARG A 148 -4.69 1.86 4.79
CA ARG A 148 -4.82 2.01 3.33
C ARG A 148 -3.47 1.94 2.63
N GLY A 149 -3.51 1.75 1.31
CA GLY A 149 -2.33 1.37 0.53
C GLY A 149 -1.99 -0.10 0.74
N GLY A 150 -0.77 -0.50 0.37
CA GLY A 150 -0.33 -1.89 0.43
C GLY A 150 -0.56 -2.66 -0.87
N ALA A 151 -0.28 -3.96 -0.82
CA ALA A 151 -0.29 -4.85 -1.98
C ALA A 151 -1.58 -5.65 -2.15
N SER A 152 -2.47 -5.71 -1.14
CA SER A 152 -3.65 -6.58 -1.11
C SER A 152 -4.60 -6.40 -2.30
N ASP A 153 -4.70 -5.19 -2.84
CA ASP A 153 -5.60 -4.91 -3.98
C ASP A 153 -4.88 -4.97 -5.35
N GLY A 154 -3.55 -5.06 -5.36
CA GLY A 154 -2.75 -4.99 -6.59
C GLY A 154 -2.83 -3.64 -7.31
N THR A 155 -3.13 -2.55 -6.62
CA THR A 155 -3.46 -1.23 -7.19
C THR A 155 -2.27 -0.49 -7.81
N GLN A 156 -1.03 -1.00 -7.70
CA GLN A 156 0.12 -0.48 -8.44
C GLN A 156 -0.11 -0.51 -9.97
N ARG A 157 -1.05 -1.33 -10.46
CA ARG A 157 -1.43 -1.37 -11.89
C ARG A 157 -2.44 -0.30 -12.32
N PHE A 158 -2.94 0.51 -11.39
CA PHE A 158 -3.91 1.57 -11.65
C PHE A 158 -3.39 2.95 -11.23
N ALA A 159 -4.01 4.01 -11.74
CA ALA A 159 -3.79 5.36 -11.26
C ALA A 159 -4.15 5.50 -9.76
N PRO A 160 -3.52 6.41 -9.02
CA PRO A 160 -2.36 7.20 -9.43
C PRO A 160 -1.03 6.42 -9.35
N LEU A 161 -1.02 5.26 -8.68
CA LEU A 161 0.21 4.52 -8.34
C LEU A 161 0.97 4.04 -9.58
N ASN A 162 0.30 3.66 -10.66
CA ASN A 162 0.93 3.25 -11.91
C ASN A 162 1.79 4.36 -12.55
N SER A 163 1.64 5.61 -12.09
CA SER A 163 2.22 6.82 -12.68
C SER A 163 2.94 7.70 -11.67
N TRP A 164 3.06 7.27 -10.41
CA TRP A 164 3.91 7.95 -9.45
C TRP A 164 5.37 8.00 -9.93
N PRO A 165 6.11 9.12 -9.73
CA PRO A 165 7.52 9.22 -10.10
C PRO A 165 8.36 8.09 -9.53
N ASP A 166 8.13 7.72 -8.27
CA ASP A 166 8.88 6.65 -7.61
C ASP A 166 8.56 5.25 -8.16
N ASN A 167 7.47 5.11 -8.92
CA ASN A 167 7.11 3.89 -9.65
C ASN A 167 7.58 3.88 -11.11
N ALA A 168 8.45 4.83 -11.50
CA ALA A 168 9.04 4.88 -12.82
C ALA A 168 9.63 3.51 -13.23
N ASN A 169 9.32 3.11 -14.46
CA ASN A 169 9.69 1.84 -15.10
C ASN A 169 9.14 0.55 -14.44
N LEU A 170 8.31 0.64 -13.39
CA LEU A 170 7.59 -0.53 -12.87
C LEU A 170 6.42 -0.96 -13.78
N ASP A 171 6.00 -0.10 -14.70
CA ASP A 171 5.15 -0.50 -15.83
C ASP A 171 5.82 -1.57 -16.70
N LYS A 172 7.15 -1.46 -16.93
CA LYS A 172 7.95 -2.47 -17.63
C LYS A 172 8.02 -3.78 -16.82
N ALA A 173 8.26 -3.68 -15.51
CA ALA A 173 8.28 -4.83 -14.61
C ALA A 173 6.95 -5.61 -14.63
N ARG A 174 5.81 -4.92 -14.50
CA ARG A 174 4.48 -5.56 -14.59
C ARG A 174 4.23 -6.17 -15.97
N ARG A 175 4.69 -5.50 -17.05
CA ARG A 175 4.55 -6.01 -18.42
C ARG A 175 5.34 -7.30 -18.66
N LEU A 176 6.53 -7.45 -18.07
CA LEU A 176 7.31 -8.70 -18.14
C LEU A 176 6.54 -9.90 -17.55
N LEU A 177 5.69 -9.66 -16.54
CA LEU A 177 4.90 -10.71 -15.87
C LEU A 177 3.60 -11.07 -16.59
N TRP A 178 3.19 -10.30 -17.60
CA TRP A 178 1.95 -10.54 -18.32
C TRP A 178 1.83 -11.96 -18.91
N PRO A 179 2.86 -12.55 -19.55
CA PRO A 179 2.78 -13.92 -20.06
C PRO A 179 2.47 -14.96 -18.96
N ILE A 180 3.00 -14.77 -17.76
CA ILE A 180 2.72 -15.63 -16.60
C ILE A 180 1.26 -15.45 -16.16
N LYS A 181 0.81 -14.20 -15.99
CA LYS A 181 -0.60 -13.92 -15.66
C LYS A 181 -1.55 -14.51 -16.70
N GLN A 182 -1.20 -14.42 -17.98
CA GLN A 182 -1.98 -14.96 -19.09
C GLN A 182 -2.05 -16.49 -19.02
N LYS A 183 -0.93 -17.17 -18.74
CA LYS A 183 -0.86 -18.64 -18.63
C LYS A 183 -1.70 -19.19 -17.46
N TYR A 184 -1.65 -18.55 -16.30
CA TYR A 184 -2.34 -19.05 -15.09
C TYR A 184 -3.74 -18.43 -14.87
N GLY A 185 -4.08 -17.39 -15.63
CA GLY A 185 -5.41 -16.81 -15.69
C GLY A 185 -5.93 -16.40 -14.31
N ARG A 186 -7.17 -16.77 -14.01
CA ARG A 186 -7.88 -16.40 -12.76
C ARG A 186 -7.41 -17.12 -11.50
N LYS A 187 -6.53 -18.11 -11.62
CA LYS A 187 -6.02 -18.88 -10.46
C LYS A 187 -4.94 -18.13 -9.68
N ILE A 188 -4.38 -17.06 -10.25
CA ILE A 188 -3.49 -16.14 -9.56
C ILE A 188 -3.87 -14.70 -9.92
N SER A 189 -4.09 -13.86 -8.92
CA SER A 189 -4.35 -12.43 -9.09
C SER A 189 -3.07 -11.69 -9.45
N TRP A 190 -3.18 -10.48 -9.99
CA TRP A 190 -2.02 -9.59 -10.13
C TRP A 190 -1.45 -9.20 -8.78
N ALA A 191 -2.30 -8.98 -7.79
CA ALA A 191 -1.89 -8.68 -6.42
C ALA A 191 -0.95 -9.76 -5.85
N ASP A 192 -1.32 -11.04 -5.95
CA ASP A 192 -0.47 -12.15 -5.51
C ASP A 192 0.75 -12.32 -6.43
N LEU A 193 0.58 -12.21 -7.75
CA LEU A 193 1.68 -12.40 -8.70
C LEU A 193 2.81 -11.39 -8.50
N MET A 194 2.50 -10.10 -8.27
CA MET A 194 3.53 -9.07 -8.06
C MET A 194 4.36 -9.37 -6.81
N VAL A 195 3.72 -9.76 -5.71
CA VAL A 195 4.41 -10.11 -4.45
C VAL A 195 5.19 -11.42 -4.58
N LEU A 196 4.57 -12.47 -5.14
CA LEU A 196 5.21 -13.77 -5.37
C LEU A 196 6.47 -13.63 -6.21
N THR A 197 6.45 -12.75 -7.21
CA THR A 197 7.61 -12.50 -8.08
C THR A 197 8.78 -11.92 -7.29
N GLY A 198 8.54 -10.98 -6.37
CA GLY A 198 9.57 -10.46 -5.47
C GLY A 198 10.17 -11.55 -4.56
N ASN A 199 9.32 -12.42 -3.99
CA ASN A 199 9.79 -13.58 -3.23
C ASN A 199 10.64 -14.53 -4.08
N CYS A 200 10.20 -14.85 -5.30
CA CYS A 200 10.94 -15.72 -6.21
C CYS A 200 12.29 -15.11 -6.62
N ALA A 201 12.36 -13.79 -6.76
CA ALA A 201 13.58 -13.07 -7.10
C ALA A 201 14.62 -13.19 -5.98
N LEU A 202 14.20 -12.99 -4.74
CA LEU A 202 15.05 -13.21 -3.57
C LEU A 202 15.58 -14.64 -3.53
N GLU A 203 14.69 -15.64 -3.71
CA GLU A 203 15.06 -17.05 -3.74
C GLU A 203 16.03 -17.41 -4.87
N SER A 204 15.82 -16.90 -6.09
CA SER A 204 16.68 -17.23 -7.24
C SER A 204 18.08 -16.63 -7.10
N MET A 205 18.21 -15.54 -6.35
CA MET A 205 19.48 -14.86 -6.07
C MET A 205 20.13 -15.32 -4.75
N GLY A 206 19.64 -16.42 -4.15
CA GLY A 206 20.30 -17.08 -3.02
C GLY A 206 19.83 -16.64 -1.63
N PHE A 207 18.75 -15.85 -1.52
CA PHE A 207 18.15 -15.51 -0.23
C PHE A 207 16.98 -16.42 0.12
N LYS A 208 16.98 -17.01 1.32
CA LYS A 208 15.86 -17.82 1.80
C LYS A 208 14.81 -16.94 2.47
N THR A 209 13.65 -16.80 1.82
CA THR A 209 12.51 -16.06 2.40
C THR A 209 11.89 -16.79 3.60
N PHE A 210 11.17 -16.06 4.44
CA PHE A 210 10.47 -16.64 5.60
C PHE A 210 9.24 -17.48 5.22
N GLY A 211 8.67 -17.21 4.05
CA GLY A 211 7.47 -17.88 3.52
C GLY A 211 6.70 -16.97 2.56
N PHE A 212 5.59 -17.47 2.05
CA PHE A 212 4.68 -16.74 1.16
C PHE A 212 3.23 -17.17 1.41
N ALA A 213 2.30 -16.21 1.35
CA ALA A 213 0.88 -16.48 1.28
C ALA A 213 0.23 -15.76 0.10
N GLY A 214 -0.58 -16.51 -0.65
CA GLY A 214 -1.58 -15.95 -1.56
C GLY A 214 -2.89 -15.64 -0.86
N GLY A 215 -3.89 -15.19 -1.62
CA GLY A 215 -5.22 -14.84 -1.12
C GLY A 215 -5.61 -13.38 -1.33
N ARG A 216 -4.79 -12.60 -2.04
CA ARG A 216 -5.11 -11.23 -2.44
C ARG A 216 -6.02 -11.23 -3.66
N GLU A 217 -7.19 -10.63 -3.56
CA GLU A 217 -8.13 -10.54 -4.68
C GLU A 217 -7.86 -9.28 -5.51
N ASP A 218 -7.93 -9.41 -6.83
CA ASP A 218 -7.78 -8.27 -7.72
C ASP A 218 -8.99 -7.34 -7.64
N VAL A 219 -8.75 -6.02 -7.53
CA VAL A 219 -9.77 -4.98 -7.73
C VAL A 219 -9.85 -4.54 -9.19
N TRP A 220 -10.91 -3.84 -9.58
CA TRP A 220 -11.16 -3.53 -11.00
C TRP A 220 -11.26 -2.04 -11.33
N GLU A 221 -11.02 -1.19 -10.33
CA GLU A 221 -10.92 0.25 -10.50
C GLU A 221 -9.86 0.83 -9.54
N PRO A 222 -9.33 2.04 -9.80
CA PRO A 222 -8.39 2.70 -8.89
C PRO A 222 -9.04 2.99 -7.53
N GLN A 223 -8.21 3.02 -6.48
CA GLN A 223 -8.64 3.47 -5.16
C GLN A 223 -8.95 4.96 -5.19
N LYS A 224 -10.22 5.34 -4.90
CA LYS A 224 -10.67 6.74 -4.79
C LYS A 224 -10.87 7.19 -3.35
N ASP A 225 -10.56 6.32 -2.41
CA ASP A 225 -10.80 6.47 -0.98
C ASP A 225 -9.50 6.62 -0.17
N VAL A 226 -8.37 6.79 -0.87
CA VAL A 226 -7.06 7.06 -0.25
C VAL A 226 -6.69 8.53 -0.42
N TYR A 227 -6.47 9.20 0.71
CA TYR A 227 -5.91 10.54 0.75
C TYR A 227 -4.37 10.47 0.71
N TRP A 228 -3.77 10.71 -0.46
CA TRP A 228 -2.32 10.66 -0.67
C TRP A 228 -1.57 11.95 -0.28
N GLY A 229 -2.30 13.00 0.05
CA GLY A 229 -1.76 14.30 0.46
C GLY A 229 -2.45 15.47 -0.26
N PRO A 230 -2.22 16.70 0.21
CA PRO A 230 -2.86 17.91 -0.32
C PRO A 230 -2.17 18.50 -1.55
N GLU A 231 -1.05 17.92 -1.99
CA GLU A 231 -0.27 18.47 -3.09
C GLU A 231 -0.99 18.38 -4.43
N SER A 232 -0.83 19.44 -5.23
CA SER A 232 -1.28 19.51 -6.62
C SER A 232 -0.17 19.19 -7.62
N GLU A 233 1.03 18.85 -7.16
CA GLU A 233 2.23 18.61 -7.98
C GLU A 233 2.97 17.37 -7.47
N TRP A 234 3.49 16.57 -8.41
CA TRP A 234 4.37 15.46 -8.08
C TRP A 234 5.64 15.94 -7.40
N LEU A 235 6.11 15.16 -6.43
CA LEU A 235 7.24 15.47 -5.56
C LEU A 235 7.06 16.75 -4.71
N GLY A 236 5.85 17.32 -4.66
CA GLY A 236 5.52 18.38 -3.72
C GLY A 236 5.57 17.91 -2.26
N ARG A 237 5.74 18.86 -1.33
CA ARG A 237 5.94 18.62 0.11
C ARG A 237 5.03 19.47 1.01
N LYS A 238 3.78 19.75 0.62
CA LYS A 238 2.84 20.56 1.43
C LYS A 238 2.16 19.73 2.53
N ARG A 239 2.94 18.92 3.26
CA ARG A 239 2.46 17.86 4.16
C ARG A 239 3.16 17.82 5.52
N PHE A 240 3.90 18.88 5.85
CA PHE A 240 4.62 19.02 7.10
C PHE A 240 4.12 20.25 7.85
N HIS A 241 3.83 20.09 9.13
CA HIS A 241 3.36 21.14 10.05
C HIS A 241 4.16 21.12 11.37
N ASP A 242 3.95 22.12 12.23
CA ASP A 242 4.40 22.17 13.63
C ASP A 242 5.83 21.63 13.89
N GLY A 243 6.83 22.25 13.27
CA GLY A 243 8.23 21.86 13.48
C GLY A 243 8.66 20.63 12.65
N ASN A 244 8.13 20.51 11.42
CA ASN A 244 8.52 19.48 10.44
C ASN A 244 8.03 18.07 10.78
N LYS A 245 6.85 17.96 11.41
CA LYS A 245 6.13 16.70 11.60
C LYS A 245 5.28 16.36 10.38
N LEU A 246 5.30 15.11 9.93
CA LEU A 246 4.48 14.65 8.81
C LEU A 246 3.00 14.61 9.18
N ASP A 247 2.13 15.10 8.30
CA ASP A 247 0.69 15.12 8.51
C ASP A 247 0.10 13.72 8.58
N ASN A 248 -0.68 13.45 9.62
CA ASN A 248 -1.52 12.27 9.65
C ASN A 248 -2.61 12.38 8.56
N PRO A 249 -2.88 11.32 7.78
CA PRO A 249 -2.47 9.93 8.02
C PRO A 249 -1.24 9.49 7.17
N LEU A 250 -0.51 10.41 6.55
CA LEU A 250 0.51 10.17 5.52
C LEU A 250 1.75 9.43 6.07
N ALA A 251 2.46 8.75 5.17
CA ALA A 251 3.69 8.01 5.50
C ALA A 251 4.80 8.17 4.43
N ALA A 252 4.71 9.20 3.60
CA ALA A 252 5.73 9.53 2.61
C ALA A 252 6.09 11.01 2.68
N THR A 253 7.37 11.35 2.49
CA THR A 253 7.84 12.74 2.63
C THR A 253 7.46 13.63 1.46
N GLN A 254 7.12 13.09 0.30
CA GLN A 254 6.68 13.87 -0.86
C GLN A 254 5.59 13.12 -1.62
N MET A 255 4.75 13.88 -2.34
CA MET A 255 3.71 13.29 -3.18
C MET A 255 4.33 12.46 -4.29
N GLY A 256 3.92 11.20 -4.44
CA GLY A 256 4.46 10.33 -5.47
C GLY A 256 5.74 9.57 -5.09
N LEU A 257 6.21 9.67 -3.84
CA LEU A 257 7.23 8.80 -3.26
C LEU A 257 6.60 7.68 -2.43
N ILE A 258 7.28 6.55 -2.31
CA ILE A 258 6.87 5.46 -1.43
C ILE A 258 7.14 5.84 0.04
N TYR A 259 8.38 6.23 0.38
CA TYR A 259 8.79 6.58 1.75
C TYR A 259 9.45 7.96 1.81
N VAL A 260 10.72 8.04 1.41
CA VAL A 260 11.58 9.22 1.58
C VAL A 260 12.26 9.57 0.28
N ASN A 261 12.79 10.79 0.18
CA ASN A 261 13.63 11.19 -0.93
C ASN A 261 15.02 10.52 -0.82
N PRO A 262 15.49 9.79 -1.84
CA PRO A 262 16.78 9.09 -1.79
C PRO A 262 17.99 10.04 -1.72
N GLU A 263 17.87 11.27 -2.21
CA GLU A 263 18.91 12.32 -2.11
C GLU A 263 18.94 12.98 -0.72
N GLY A 264 17.93 12.72 0.13
CA GLY A 264 17.71 13.33 1.44
C GLY A 264 16.59 14.39 1.43
N PRO A 265 16.12 14.86 2.60
CA PRO A 265 14.99 15.79 2.68
C PRO A 265 15.21 17.07 1.85
N ASP A 266 14.21 17.44 1.03
CA ASP A 266 14.30 18.55 0.05
C ASP A 266 15.45 18.41 -0.96
N ALA A 267 15.84 17.18 -1.31
CA ALA A 267 17.01 16.87 -2.14
C ALA A 267 18.32 17.44 -1.57
N LYS A 268 18.41 17.61 -0.25
CA LYS A 268 19.63 17.98 0.46
C LYS A 268 20.32 16.71 0.97
N PRO A 269 21.60 16.50 0.64
CA PRO A 269 22.34 15.30 1.02
C PRO A 269 22.79 15.33 2.49
N ASP A 270 21.82 15.34 3.41
CA ASP A 270 22.02 15.24 4.85
C ASP A 270 21.54 13.86 5.34
N PRO A 271 22.48 12.92 5.62
CA PRO A 271 22.15 11.59 6.08
C PRO A 271 21.42 11.55 7.43
N LEU A 272 21.68 12.49 8.34
CA LEU A 272 21.03 12.49 9.66
C LEU A 272 19.58 12.98 9.57
N ALA A 273 19.33 14.00 8.74
CA ALA A 273 17.97 14.41 8.43
C ALA A 273 17.21 13.30 7.66
N ALA A 274 17.89 12.60 6.76
CA ALA A 274 17.32 11.43 6.08
C ALA A 274 16.95 10.31 7.07
N ALA A 275 17.79 10.02 8.07
CA ALA A 275 17.50 9.02 9.09
C ALA A 275 16.20 9.33 9.88
N GLN A 276 15.98 10.60 10.23
CA GLN A 276 14.75 11.01 10.91
C GLN A 276 13.51 10.79 10.03
N ALA A 277 13.59 11.17 8.76
CA ALA A 277 12.52 10.96 7.79
C ALA A 277 12.25 9.47 7.54
N ILE A 278 13.31 8.65 7.45
CA ILE A 278 13.20 7.19 7.33
C ILE A 278 12.45 6.63 8.54
N ARG A 279 12.85 7.01 9.76
CA ARG A 279 12.22 6.54 11.00
C ARG A 279 10.74 6.90 11.08
N GLU A 280 10.39 8.14 10.76
CA GLU A 280 8.99 8.60 10.81
C GLU A 280 8.13 7.86 9.77
N THR A 281 8.60 7.76 8.53
CA THR A 281 7.84 7.12 7.44
C THR A 281 7.71 5.62 7.65
N PHE A 282 8.80 4.90 7.92
CA PHE A 282 8.76 3.47 8.21
C PHE A 282 7.92 3.14 9.46
N GLY A 283 8.00 3.98 10.50
CA GLY A 283 7.15 3.87 11.68
C GLY A 283 5.65 3.98 11.35
N ASN A 284 5.28 4.96 10.51
CA ASN A 284 3.92 5.11 9.98
C ASN A 284 3.50 3.96 9.04
N MET A 285 4.43 3.09 8.68
CA MET A 285 4.20 1.87 7.90
C MET A 285 4.41 0.59 8.71
N ALA A 286 4.36 0.65 10.05
CA ALA A 286 4.51 -0.49 10.95
C ALA A 286 5.90 -1.15 10.93
N MET A 287 6.97 -0.43 10.59
CA MET A 287 8.34 -0.95 10.67
C MET A 287 9.11 -0.25 11.78
N ASN A 288 9.74 -1.02 12.65
CA ASN A 288 10.64 -0.50 13.68
C ASN A 288 12.06 -0.30 13.11
N ASP A 289 13.01 0.20 13.93
CA ASP A 289 14.37 0.49 13.47
C ASP A 289 15.13 -0.75 12.94
N GLU A 290 14.95 -1.92 13.56
CA GLU A 290 15.60 -3.16 13.12
C GLU A 290 15.04 -3.67 11.79
N GLU A 291 13.71 -3.68 11.67
CA GLU A 291 13.01 -4.03 10.43
C GLU A 291 13.37 -3.06 9.29
N THR A 292 13.51 -1.77 9.62
CA THR A 292 13.86 -0.71 8.65
C THR A 292 15.26 -0.90 8.09
N VAL A 293 16.28 -1.07 8.97
CA VAL A 293 17.66 -1.34 8.53
C VAL A 293 17.71 -2.64 7.72
N ALA A 294 17.03 -3.69 8.17
CA ALA A 294 17.01 -4.97 7.47
C ALA A 294 16.39 -4.85 6.07
N LEU A 295 15.29 -4.12 5.92
CA LEU A 295 14.61 -3.92 4.63
C LEU A 295 15.45 -3.10 3.65
N ILE A 296 16.04 -1.99 4.10
CA ILE A 296 16.84 -1.12 3.23
C ILE A 296 18.12 -1.85 2.79
N ALA A 297 18.92 -2.35 3.74
CA ALA A 297 20.16 -3.06 3.42
C ALA A 297 19.90 -4.35 2.64
N GLY A 298 18.83 -5.10 3.01
CA GLY A 298 18.47 -6.34 2.33
C GLY A 298 18.00 -6.11 0.89
N GLY A 299 17.22 -5.05 0.65
CA GLY A 299 16.80 -4.63 -0.68
C GLY A 299 17.98 -4.15 -1.53
N HIS A 300 18.80 -3.24 -0.99
CA HIS A 300 19.96 -2.66 -1.67
C HIS A 300 21.17 -3.60 -1.75
N THR A 301 21.06 -4.83 -1.23
CA THR A 301 22.02 -5.90 -1.58
C THR A 301 21.93 -6.29 -3.08
N PHE A 302 20.80 -5.97 -3.72
CA PHE A 302 20.49 -6.35 -5.09
C PHE A 302 20.37 -5.14 -6.04
N GLY A 303 20.78 -5.35 -7.30
CA GLY A 303 20.52 -4.44 -8.41
C GLY A 303 21.30 -3.14 -8.36
N LYS A 304 20.74 -2.13 -9.04
CA LYS A 304 21.32 -0.80 -9.25
C LYS A 304 20.25 0.27 -9.38
N ALA A 305 20.66 1.53 -9.26
CA ALA A 305 19.89 2.69 -9.67
C ALA A 305 20.11 3.01 -11.16
N HIS A 306 19.20 3.80 -11.77
CA HIS A 306 19.29 4.21 -13.17
C HIS A 306 19.09 5.72 -13.36
N GLY A 307 20.10 6.35 -13.92
CA GLY A 307 20.30 7.79 -14.08
C GLY A 307 21.37 8.08 -15.13
N ALA A 308 21.34 7.35 -16.25
CA ALA A 308 22.33 7.42 -17.32
C ALA A 308 22.47 8.83 -17.95
N ALA A 309 21.39 9.62 -17.93
CA ALA A 309 21.39 11.02 -18.32
C ALA A 309 20.26 11.79 -17.63
N SER A 310 20.24 13.11 -17.80
CA SER A 310 19.17 13.95 -17.25
C SER A 310 17.80 13.49 -17.78
N PRO A 311 16.79 13.32 -16.92
CA PRO A 311 15.44 12.98 -17.37
C PRO A 311 14.82 14.12 -18.20
N LYS A 312 15.22 15.37 -17.94
CA LYS A 312 14.71 16.54 -18.66
C LYS A 312 15.08 16.47 -20.13
N GLY A 313 14.07 16.44 -20.99
CA GLY A 313 14.22 16.36 -22.45
C GLY A 313 14.40 14.95 -23.00
N ASN A 314 14.73 13.97 -22.15
CA ASN A 314 14.95 12.58 -22.55
C ASN A 314 13.77 11.68 -22.19
N VAL A 315 13.19 11.83 -20.99
CA VAL A 315 12.12 10.99 -20.48
C VAL A 315 10.75 11.64 -20.75
N GLY A 316 9.88 10.90 -21.44
CA GLY A 316 8.51 11.31 -21.75
C GLY A 316 7.53 11.15 -20.58
N PRO A 317 6.24 11.42 -20.80
CA PRO A 317 5.21 11.34 -19.77
C PRO A 317 5.09 9.96 -19.13
N GLU A 318 4.68 9.94 -17.86
CA GLU A 318 4.23 8.77 -17.10
C GLU A 318 3.02 8.06 -17.76
N PRO A 319 2.69 6.80 -17.40
CA PRO A 319 1.69 5.99 -18.11
C PRO A 319 0.33 6.65 -18.35
N GLU A 320 -0.25 7.32 -17.35
CA GLU A 320 -1.56 8.02 -17.52
C GLU A 320 -1.45 9.29 -18.39
N GLY A 321 -0.25 9.87 -18.52
CA GLY A 321 0.05 11.00 -19.40
C GLY A 321 0.58 10.59 -20.78
N ALA A 322 0.84 9.29 -21.00
CA ALA A 322 1.47 8.79 -22.21
C ALA A 322 0.47 8.71 -23.39
N SER A 323 1.03 8.66 -24.61
CA SER A 323 0.22 8.46 -25.82
C SER A 323 -0.35 7.04 -25.86
N ILE A 324 -1.52 6.88 -26.47
CA ILE A 324 -2.18 5.57 -26.69
C ILE A 324 -1.28 4.55 -27.41
N VAL A 325 -0.30 5.01 -28.20
CA VAL A 325 0.66 4.14 -28.90
C VAL A 325 1.59 3.40 -27.94
N GLU A 326 1.79 3.91 -26.72
CA GLU A 326 2.62 3.27 -25.69
C GLU A 326 1.88 2.13 -24.96
N GLN A 327 0.58 1.94 -25.25
CA GLN A 327 -0.22 0.79 -24.77
C GLN A 327 -0.13 0.58 -23.25
N GLY A 328 -0.30 1.66 -22.50
CA GLY A 328 -0.26 1.65 -21.03
C GLY A 328 1.14 1.60 -20.40
N LEU A 329 2.20 1.73 -21.21
CA LEU A 329 3.54 2.04 -20.73
C LEU A 329 3.77 3.56 -20.73
N GLY A 330 4.75 4.01 -19.94
CA GLY A 330 5.14 5.41 -19.84
C GLY A 330 6.65 5.59 -19.73
N TRP A 331 7.08 6.81 -19.40
CA TRP A 331 8.48 7.20 -19.23
C TRP A 331 9.36 6.84 -20.43
N LYS A 332 8.81 6.97 -21.64
CA LYS A 332 9.55 6.68 -22.87
C LYS A 332 10.83 7.49 -22.91
N ASN A 333 11.95 6.81 -22.94
CA ASN A 333 13.27 7.41 -22.91
C ASN A 333 13.82 7.54 -24.34
N LYS A 334 14.26 8.74 -24.70
CA LYS A 334 14.86 9.08 -26.00
C LYS A 334 16.39 9.19 -25.95
N PHE A 335 16.99 9.07 -24.76
CA PHE A 335 18.43 9.07 -24.61
C PHE A 335 19.00 7.74 -25.09
N GLY A 336 19.96 7.79 -26.01
CA GLY A 336 20.60 6.60 -26.58
C GLY A 336 19.58 5.57 -27.09
N LYS A 337 19.67 4.34 -26.58
CA LYS A 337 18.72 3.24 -26.88
C LYS A 337 17.39 3.36 -26.13
N GLY A 338 17.34 4.16 -25.07
CA GLY A 338 16.19 4.32 -24.19
C GLY A 338 16.05 3.24 -23.10
N ASN A 339 16.90 2.22 -23.13
CA ASN A 339 16.93 1.11 -22.19
C ASN A 339 18.39 0.61 -22.04
N ALA A 340 18.60 -0.48 -21.31
CA ALA A 340 19.92 -1.04 -21.02
C ALA A 340 20.88 0.00 -20.39
N GLU A 341 22.07 0.22 -20.97
CA GLU A 341 23.05 1.18 -20.46
C GLU A 341 22.54 2.64 -20.40
N ASP A 342 21.49 2.94 -21.17
CA ASP A 342 20.91 4.28 -21.30
C ASP A 342 19.67 4.48 -20.42
N THR A 343 19.38 3.53 -19.52
CA THR A 343 18.17 3.55 -18.68
C THR A 343 18.17 4.74 -17.73
N ILE A 344 17.00 5.41 -17.62
CA ILE A 344 16.76 6.50 -16.67
C ILE A 344 15.49 6.16 -15.88
N THR A 345 15.60 6.09 -14.55
CA THR A 345 14.49 5.81 -13.63
C THR A 345 14.43 6.88 -12.54
N SER A 346 15.32 6.82 -11.55
CA SER A 346 15.34 7.76 -10.41
C SER A 346 16.24 8.97 -10.67
N GLY A 347 17.17 8.86 -11.62
CA GLY A 347 18.24 9.83 -11.83
C GLY A 347 19.50 9.55 -11.00
N LEU A 348 19.46 8.66 -10.02
CA LEU A 348 20.65 8.12 -9.35
C LEU A 348 21.25 7.00 -10.19
N GLU A 349 22.56 6.79 -10.15
CA GLU A 349 23.25 5.83 -11.03
C GLU A 349 24.30 5.00 -10.30
N GLY A 350 24.29 3.68 -10.56
CA GLY A 350 25.26 2.72 -10.06
C GLY A 350 24.66 1.67 -9.12
N ALA A 351 25.47 0.69 -8.74
CA ALA A 351 25.07 -0.42 -7.87
C ALA A 351 25.74 -0.34 -6.50
N TRP A 352 25.10 -0.94 -5.49
CA TRP A 352 25.62 -0.98 -4.13
C TRP A 352 26.68 -2.06 -3.92
N THR A 353 26.56 -3.20 -4.61
CA THR A 353 27.37 -4.41 -4.35
C THR A 353 28.14 -4.89 -5.59
N SER A 354 29.21 -5.65 -5.37
CA SER A 354 29.98 -6.30 -6.46
C SER A 354 29.25 -7.48 -7.10
N THR A 355 28.21 -8.00 -6.44
CA THR A 355 27.39 -9.11 -6.95
C THR A 355 25.90 -8.74 -6.93
N PRO A 356 25.43 -7.83 -7.81
CA PRO A 356 24.08 -7.25 -7.74
C PRO A 356 22.94 -8.25 -7.91
N THR A 357 23.23 -9.47 -8.37
CA THR A 357 22.25 -10.54 -8.56
C THR A 357 22.46 -11.71 -7.59
N GLN A 358 23.11 -11.47 -6.46
CA GLN A 358 23.40 -12.48 -5.45
C GLN A 358 23.28 -11.92 -4.04
N TRP A 359 22.58 -12.63 -3.16
CA TRP A 359 22.55 -12.35 -1.73
C TRP A 359 23.95 -12.43 -1.16
N SER A 360 24.36 -11.38 -0.46
CA SER A 360 25.67 -11.27 0.17
C SER A 360 25.60 -10.26 1.32
N ASN A 361 26.70 -10.11 2.05
CA ASN A 361 26.87 -9.00 2.99
C ASN A 361 27.51 -7.76 2.33
N GLY A 362 27.64 -7.76 0.99
CA GLY A 362 28.41 -6.79 0.23
C GLY A 362 27.93 -5.35 0.39
N TYR A 363 26.65 -5.13 0.66
CA TYR A 363 26.11 -3.81 0.99
C TYR A 363 26.80 -3.23 2.22
N PHE A 364 26.88 -4.00 3.31
CA PHE A 364 27.54 -3.55 4.55
C PHE A 364 29.06 -3.53 4.40
N ASP A 365 29.65 -4.48 3.67
CA ASP A 365 31.09 -4.50 3.39
C ASP A 365 31.53 -3.19 2.71
N HIS A 366 30.76 -2.71 1.72
CA HIS A 366 31.04 -1.42 1.09
C HIS A 366 30.69 -0.23 1.98
N LEU A 367 29.52 -0.24 2.63
CA LEU A 367 29.07 0.88 3.49
C LEU A 367 30.11 1.21 4.57
N PHE A 368 30.64 0.19 5.25
CA PHE A 368 31.63 0.34 6.31
C PHE A 368 33.08 0.29 5.82
N GLY A 369 33.37 -0.36 4.69
CA GLY A 369 34.72 -0.55 4.17
C GLY A 369 35.30 0.67 3.45
N TYR A 370 34.46 1.62 3.04
CA TYR A 370 34.88 2.85 2.37
C TYR A 370 34.50 4.11 3.14
N GLU A 371 35.29 5.16 2.94
CA GLU A 371 34.91 6.52 3.24
C GLU A 371 34.23 7.17 2.05
N TRP A 372 33.15 7.90 2.31
CA TRP A 372 32.25 8.38 1.26
C TRP A 372 32.39 9.88 1.05
N GLU A 373 32.35 10.31 -0.22
CA GLU A 373 32.24 11.72 -0.59
C GLU A 373 31.05 11.98 -1.52
N LEU A 374 30.47 13.16 -1.36
CA LEU A 374 29.33 13.60 -2.16
C LEU A 374 29.77 13.83 -3.61
N THR A 375 29.02 13.27 -4.53
CA THR A 375 29.20 13.42 -5.98
C THR A 375 27.84 13.58 -6.67
N LYS A 376 27.86 13.69 -8.00
CA LYS A 376 26.66 13.71 -8.82
C LYS A 376 26.63 12.56 -9.81
N SER A 377 25.45 11.98 -10.00
CA SER A 377 25.18 11.03 -11.07
C SER A 377 25.32 11.68 -12.45
N PRO A 378 25.38 10.91 -13.55
CA PRO A 378 25.29 11.45 -14.90
C PRO A 378 24.02 12.28 -15.16
N ALA A 379 22.92 11.99 -14.45
CA ALA A 379 21.69 12.79 -14.50
C ALA A 379 21.73 14.07 -13.63
N GLY A 380 22.77 14.22 -12.80
CA GLY A 380 22.97 15.37 -11.91
C GLY A 380 22.38 15.21 -10.49
N ALA A 381 21.89 14.02 -10.13
CA ALA A 381 21.36 13.72 -8.80
C ALA A 381 22.49 13.57 -7.76
N GLN A 382 22.23 13.96 -6.51
CA GLN A 382 23.18 13.86 -5.40
C GLN A 382 23.31 12.41 -4.94
N GLN A 383 24.54 11.89 -4.95
CA GLN A 383 24.85 10.55 -4.47
C GLN A 383 26.25 10.48 -3.88
N TRP A 384 26.63 9.34 -3.33
CA TRP A 384 27.91 9.16 -2.65
C TRP A 384 28.77 8.13 -3.36
N THR A 385 30.06 8.45 -3.50
CA THR A 385 31.10 7.58 -4.08
C THR A 385 32.19 7.31 -3.05
N PRO A 386 32.88 6.16 -3.11
CA PRO A 386 34.08 5.90 -2.31
C PRO A 386 35.19 6.90 -2.64
N LYS A 387 35.96 7.29 -1.63
CA LYS A 387 37.17 8.13 -1.79
C LYS A 387 38.37 7.31 -2.28
N GLU A 388 38.38 6.02 -1.99
CA GLU A 388 39.51 5.14 -2.24
C GLU A 388 39.52 4.63 -3.68
N ASP A 389 40.68 4.75 -4.35
CA ASP A 389 40.87 4.22 -5.71
C ASP A 389 40.69 2.71 -5.81
N SER A 390 40.87 1.97 -4.70
CA SER A 390 40.66 0.53 -4.63
C SER A 390 39.20 0.12 -4.86
N ALA A 391 38.25 1.05 -4.77
CA ALA A 391 36.86 0.80 -5.08
C ALA A 391 36.57 0.81 -6.59
N LYS A 392 37.46 1.37 -7.42
CA LYS A 392 37.25 1.45 -8.87
C LYS A 392 37.28 0.06 -9.49
N GLY A 393 36.24 -0.25 -10.25
CA GLY A 393 36.12 -1.49 -11.01
C GLY A 393 35.74 -2.72 -10.19
N THR A 394 35.30 -2.54 -8.93
CA THR A 394 34.82 -3.64 -8.08
C THR A 394 33.39 -4.07 -8.43
N VAL A 395 32.64 -3.22 -9.13
CA VAL A 395 31.28 -3.50 -9.57
C VAL A 395 31.27 -3.72 -11.08
N PRO A 396 30.80 -4.86 -11.61
CA PRO A 396 30.67 -5.05 -13.05
C PRO A 396 29.62 -4.10 -13.65
N ASP A 397 29.80 -3.68 -14.89
CA ASP A 397 28.73 -2.99 -15.63
C ASP A 397 27.55 -3.95 -15.89
N ALA A 398 26.33 -3.41 -15.94
CA ALA A 398 25.11 -4.20 -16.08
C ALA A 398 24.93 -4.81 -17.48
N HIS A 399 25.55 -4.24 -18.50
CA HIS A 399 25.35 -4.63 -19.91
C HIS A 399 26.65 -4.77 -20.71
N ASP A 400 27.73 -4.10 -20.31
CA ASP A 400 29.02 -4.12 -21.01
C ASP A 400 30.09 -4.88 -20.21
N PRO A 401 30.41 -6.15 -20.56
CA PRO A 401 31.37 -6.95 -19.81
C PRO A 401 32.81 -6.41 -19.85
N SER A 402 33.11 -5.42 -20.70
CA SER A 402 34.41 -4.76 -20.74
C SER A 402 34.55 -3.59 -19.76
N LYS A 403 33.45 -3.20 -19.11
CA LYS A 403 33.39 -2.07 -18.18
C LYS A 403 33.14 -2.52 -16.75
N SER A 404 33.61 -1.70 -15.82
CA SER A 404 33.34 -1.83 -14.40
C SER A 404 33.35 -0.45 -13.75
N HIS A 405 32.72 -0.36 -12.59
CA HIS A 405 32.42 0.87 -11.86
C HIS A 405 32.87 0.77 -10.40
N ALA A 406 32.90 1.91 -9.72
CA ALA A 406 32.90 1.92 -8.26
C ALA A 406 31.47 1.68 -7.74
N PRO A 407 31.32 1.12 -6.52
CA PRO A 407 30.02 1.07 -5.88
C PRO A 407 29.55 2.47 -5.52
N MET A 408 28.26 2.60 -5.25
CA MET A 408 27.65 3.88 -4.90
C MET A 408 26.70 3.73 -3.70
N MET A 409 26.42 4.84 -3.02
CA MET A 409 25.43 4.89 -1.93
C MET A 409 24.53 6.11 -2.09
N PHE A 410 23.28 5.97 -1.65
CA PHE A 410 22.37 7.11 -1.48
C PHE A 410 22.66 7.85 -0.17
N THR A 411 22.14 9.07 -0.05
CA THR A 411 22.10 9.79 1.24
C THR A 411 21.35 8.96 2.29
N THR A 412 20.29 8.26 1.86
CA THR A 412 19.49 7.37 2.72
C THR A 412 20.23 6.10 3.15
N ASP A 413 21.22 5.64 2.38
CA ASP A 413 22.07 4.51 2.78
C ASP A 413 23.09 4.95 3.85
N LEU A 414 23.71 6.13 3.67
CA LEU A 414 24.61 6.71 4.67
C LEU A 414 23.89 7.02 5.98
N ALA A 415 22.58 7.27 5.95
CA ALA A 415 21.77 7.44 7.14
C ALA A 415 21.88 6.21 8.07
N LEU A 416 22.03 5.00 7.50
CA LEU A 416 22.16 3.76 8.26
C LEU A 416 23.53 3.57 8.91
N LYS A 417 24.55 4.28 8.42
CA LYS A 417 25.91 4.33 8.99
C LYS A 417 26.05 5.44 10.04
N LEU A 418 25.35 6.56 9.86
CA LEU A 418 25.61 7.80 10.61
C LEU A 418 24.60 8.09 11.73
N ASP A 419 23.34 7.65 11.63
CA ASP A 419 22.39 7.75 12.75
C ASP A 419 22.78 6.79 13.88
N PRO A 420 22.89 7.23 15.15
CA PRO A 420 23.40 6.37 16.23
C PRO A 420 22.62 5.08 16.46
N ALA A 421 21.30 5.08 16.28
CA ALA A 421 20.48 3.89 16.49
C ALA A 421 20.58 2.94 15.30
N TYR A 422 20.52 3.46 14.07
CA TYR A 422 20.73 2.64 12.88
C TYR A 422 22.15 2.10 12.77
N ALA A 423 23.17 2.92 13.05
CA ALA A 423 24.58 2.51 13.02
C ALA A 423 24.85 1.30 13.92
N LYS A 424 24.24 1.26 15.11
CA LYS A 424 24.36 0.12 16.03
C LYS A 424 23.77 -1.16 15.43
N ILE A 425 22.63 -1.06 14.77
CA ILE A 425 21.95 -2.21 14.13
C ILE A 425 22.73 -2.64 12.88
N SER A 426 23.08 -1.69 12.01
CA SER A 426 23.87 -1.90 10.79
C SER A 426 25.20 -2.56 11.09
N LYS A 427 25.94 -2.09 12.10
CA LYS A 427 27.21 -2.69 12.51
C LYS A 427 27.02 -4.12 13.03
N ARG A 428 25.99 -4.35 13.85
CA ARG A 428 25.67 -5.71 14.32
C ARG A 428 25.35 -6.63 13.14
N PHE A 429 24.55 -6.19 12.17
CA PHE A 429 24.24 -6.97 10.97
C PHE A 429 25.46 -7.22 10.10
N HIS A 430 26.34 -6.22 9.95
CA HIS A 430 27.62 -6.38 9.27
C HIS A 430 28.48 -7.49 9.90
N GLU A 431 28.60 -7.48 11.23
CA GLU A 431 29.38 -8.47 11.99
C GLU A 431 28.66 -9.83 12.16
N ASN A 432 27.35 -9.90 11.90
CA ASN A 432 26.51 -11.09 12.12
C ASN A 432 25.52 -11.29 10.95
N PRO A 433 25.99 -11.75 9.77
CA PRO A 433 25.16 -11.86 8.57
C PRO A 433 23.96 -12.80 8.71
N ASP A 434 24.01 -13.81 9.59
CA ASP A 434 22.87 -14.69 9.87
C ASP A 434 21.72 -13.94 10.57
N GLN A 435 22.03 -13.02 11.48
CA GLN A 435 21.03 -12.18 12.14
C GLN A 435 20.40 -11.20 11.16
N PHE A 436 21.21 -10.66 10.24
CA PHE A 436 20.73 -9.81 9.17
C PHE A 436 19.76 -10.58 8.25
N ALA A 437 20.15 -11.78 7.82
CA ALA A 437 19.31 -12.62 6.96
C ALA A 437 17.98 -12.97 7.65
N GLU A 438 17.99 -13.33 8.93
CA GLU A 438 16.77 -13.62 9.69
C GLU A 438 15.86 -12.39 9.82
N ALA A 439 16.43 -11.23 10.17
CA ALA A 439 15.69 -9.99 10.32
C ALA A 439 15.07 -9.56 8.97
N PHE A 440 15.82 -9.64 7.88
CA PHE A 440 15.32 -9.31 6.55
C PHE A 440 14.22 -10.28 6.10
N ALA A 441 14.36 -11.59 6.38
CA ALA A 441 13.35 -12.58 6.00
C ALA A 441 12.00 -12.29 6.67
N LYS A 442 12.02 -11.98 7.97
CA LYS A 442 10.81 -11.64 8.74
C LYS A 442 10.23 -10.29 8.34
N ALA A 443 11.08 -9.27 8.16
CA ALA A 443 10.64 -7.93 7.78
C ALA A 443 10.06 -7.90 6.37
N TRP A 444 10.66 -8.63 5.42
CA TRP A 444 10.14 -8.80 4.07
C TRP A 444 8.78 -9.50 4.05
N PHE A 445 8.62 -10.58 4.84
CA PHE A 445 7.33 -11.26 4.97
C PHE A 445 6.27 -10.33 5.56
N LYS A 446 6.59 -9.61 6.65
CA LYS A 446 5.71 -8.61 7.24
C LYS A 446 5.31 -7.53 6.23
N LEU A 447 6.28 -6.93 5.54
CA LEU A 447 6.05 -5.91 4.52
C LEU A 447 4.99 -6.37 3.51
N THR A 448 5.22 -7.56 2.95
CA THR A 448 4.44 -8.06 1.83
C THR A 448 3.08 -8.62 2.23
N HIS A 449 2.80 -8.82 3.53
CA HIS A 449 1.58 -9.47 4.02
C HIS A 449 0.82 -8.68 5.10
N ARG A 450 1.33 -7.53 5.56
CA ARG A 450 0.76 -6.71 6.66
C ARG A 450 -0.69 -6.26 6.46
N ASP A 451 -1.16 -6.22 5.22
CA ASP A 451 -2.48 -5.77 4.79
C ASP A 451 -3.42 -6.92 4.40
N MET A 452 -3.01 -8.18 4.60
CA MET A 452 -3.86 -9.35 4.35
C MET A 452 -4.80 -9.68 5.51
N GLY A 453 -4.53 -9.12 6.70
CA GLY A 453 -5.28 -9.37 7.93
C GLY A 453 -4.96 -10.72 8.58
N PRO A 454 -5.97 -11.46 9.08
CA PRO A 454 -5.74 -12.67 9.86
C PRO A 454 -5.15 -13.79 9.01
N VAL A 455 -4.35 -14.66 9.64
CA VAL A 455 -3.70 -15.81 9.00
C VAL A 455 -4.69 -16.77 8.30
N SER A 456 -5.96 -16.77 8.69
CA SER A 456 -7.01 -17.56 8.04
C SER A 456 -7.31 -17.11 6.60
N LYS A 457 -6.90 -15.90 6.20
CA LYS A 457 -6.97 -15.43 4.80
C LYS A 457 -5.72 -15.81 3.99
N CYS A 458 -4.65 -16.27 4.62
CA CYS A 458 -3.42 -16.67 3.95
C CYS A 458 -3.58 -18.04 3.30
N LEU A 459 -3.27 -18.15 2.00
CA LEU A 459 -3.42 -19.37 1.21
C LEU A 459 -2.07 -19.87 0.69
N GLY A 460 -2.00 -21.19 0.47
CA GLY A 460 -0.85 -21.85 -0.17
C GLY A 460 0.00 -22.69 0.79
N PRO A 461 0.91 -23.51 0.26
CA PRO A 461 1.70 -24.45 1.06
C PRO A 461 2.88 -23.82 1.82
N GLU A 462 3.22 -22.56 1.53
CA GLU A 462 4.40 -21.86 2.08
C GLU A 462 4.04 -20.83 3.17
N VAL A 463 2.81 -20.90 3.71
CA VAL A 463 2.34 -19.99 4.76
C VAL A 463 3.06 -20.31 6.08
N PRO A 464 3.84 -19.37 6.65
CA PRO A 464 4.51 -19.59 7.93
C PRO A 464 3.51 -19.55 9.11
N PRO A 465 3.91 -19.99 10.31
CA PRO A 465 3.10 -19.83 11.52
C PRO A 465 2.65 -18.38 11.73
N ALA A 466 1.51 -18.19 12.40
CA ALA A 466 0.94 -16.87 12.62
C ALA A 466 1.92 -15.95 13.38
N GLN A 467 2.13 -14.74 12.85
CA GLN A 467 2.97 -13.71 13.42
C GLN A 467 2.14 -12.76 14.28
N LEU A 468 2.76 -12.11 15.27
CA LEU A 468 2.04 -11.23 16.20
C LEU A 468 1.30 -10.08 15.49
N TRP A 469 1.89 -9.52 14.43
CA TRP A 469 1.29 -8.43 13.65
C TRP A 469 0.08 -8.87 12.80
N GLN A 470 -0.18 -10.17 12.67
CA GLN A 470 -1.39 -10.72 12.05
C GLN A 470 -2.58 -10.79 13.03
N ASP A 471 -2.42 -10.24 14.23
CA ASP A 471 -3.44 -10.22 15.28
C ASP A 471 -4.07 -11.62 15.52
N PRO A 472 -3.26 -12.67 15.81
CA PRO A 472 -3.73 -14.05 15.86
C PRO A 472 -4.83 -14.25 16.92
N VAL A 473 -5.76 -15.16 16.62
CA VAL A 473 -6.80 -15.63 17.53
C VAL A 473 -6.56 -17.13 17.75
N PRO A 474 -6.68 -17.66 18.98
CA PRO A 474 -6.53 -19.09 19.24
C PRO A 474 -7.47 -19.92 18.36
N ALA A 475 -6.99 -21.08 17.92
CA ALA A 475 -7.83 -22.05 17.22
C ALA A 475 -8.95 -22.56 18.13
N VAL A 476 -10.08 -22.93 17.54
CA VAL A 476 -11.18 -23.58 18.28
C VAL A 476 -10.72 -24.98 18.69
N ASP A 477 -10.78 -25.27 19.98
CA ASP A 477 -10.34 -26.54 20.60
C ASP A 477 -11.49 -27.30 21.29
N HIS A 478 -12.74 -26.92 20.98
CA HIS A 478 -13.95 -27.42 21.60
C HIS A 478 -15.09 -27.56 20.59
N ALA A 479 -16.08 -28.41 20.88
CA ALA A 479 -17.34 -28.42 20.12
C ALA A 479 -18.05 -27.05 20.17
N LEU A 480 -18.62 -26.64 19.04
CA LEU A 480 -19.37 -25.39 18.91
C LEU A 480 -20.80 -25.56 19.43
N ILE A 481 -21.40 -24.44 19.85
CA ILE A 481 -22.82 -24.37 20.19
C ILE A 481 -23.71 -24.66 18.97
N ASP A 482 -24.86 -25.27 19.22
CA ASP A 482 -25.88 -25.53 18.20
C ASP A 482 -27.05 -24.52 18.26
N ASP A 483 -28.03 -24.67 17.37
CA ASP A 483 -29.17 -23.76 17.28
C ASP A 483 -30.02 -23.69 18.57
N GLN A 484 -30.11 -24.79 19.31
CA GLN A 484 -30.85 -24.84 20.56
C GLN A 484 -30.09 -24.07 21.65
N ASP A 485 -28.78 -24.28 21.76
CA ASP A 485 -27.92 -23.50 22.66
C ASP A 485 -28.01 -21.99 22.36
N VAL A 486 -27.95 -21.61 21.09
CA VAL A 486 -28.09 -20.22 20.63
C VAL A 486 -29.39 -19.62 21.13
N LYS A 487 -30.51 -20.34 20.97
CA LYS A 487 -31.84 -19.90 21.44
C LYS A 487 -31.88 -19.70 22.96
N GLU A 488 -31.32 -20.64 23.71
CA GLU A 488 -31.29 -20.58 25.17
C GLU A 488 -30.40 -19.45 25.70
N LEU A 489 -29.21 -19.28 25.10
CA LEU A 489 -28.28 -18.19 25.43
C LEU A 489 -28.92 -16.83 25.15
N LYS A 490 -29.58 -16.63 24.00
CA LYS A 490 -30.32 -15.39 23.72
C LYS A 490 -31.38 -15.11 24.78
N ALA A 491 -32.16 -16.12 25.17
CA ALA A 491 -33.19 -15.96 26.20
C ALA A 491 -32.58 -15.57 27.56
N LYS A 492 -31.47 -16.21 27.96
CA LYS A 492 -30.74 -15.87 29.19
C LYS A 492 -30.20 -14.44 29.16
N ILE A 493 -29.56 -14.02 28.07
CA ILE A 493 -29.05 -12.65 27.90
C ILE A 493 -30.18 -11.63 28.05
N LEU A 494 -31.32 -11.85 27.38
CA LEU A 494 -32.47 -10.94 27.40
C LEU A 494 -33.23 -10.90 28.74
N ALA A 495 -32.99 -11.84 29.65
CA ALA A 495 -33.54 -11.89 30.99
C ALA A 495 -32.67 -11.16 32.03
N THR A 496 -31.48 -10.70 31.65
CA THR A 496 -30.61 -9.87 32.51
C THR A 496 -31.12 -8.44 32.65
N GLU A 497 -30.54 -7.68 33.58
CA GLU A 497 -30.73 -6.22 33.74
C GLU A 497 -30.00 -5.38 32.67
N LEU A 498 -29.42 -6.02 31.65
CA LEU A 498 -28.81 -5.31 30.52
C LEU A 498 -29.89 -4.81 29.56
N THR A 499 -29.80 -3.53 29.25
CA THR A 499 -30.73 -2.87 28.34
C THR A 499 -30.41 -3.19 26.88
N ILE A 500 -31.41 -3.08 26.00
CA ILE A 500 -31.22 -3.24 24.54
C ILE A 500 -30.09 -2.33 24.01
N PRO A 501 -30.03 -1.01 24.35
CA PRO A 501 -28.93 -0.15 23.91
C PRO A 501 -27.56 -0.61 24.38
N GLU A 502 -27.41 -1.13 25.62
CA GLU A 502 -26.12 -1.62 26.13
C GLU A 502 -25.61 -2.82 25.32
N LEU A 503 -26.50 -3.78 25.02
CA LEU A 503 -26.18 -4.99 24.24
C LEU A 503 -25.81 -4.65 22.79
N VAL A 504 -26.61 -3.80 22.14
CA VAL A 504 -26.36 -3.35 20.76
C VAL A 504 -25.07 -2.55 20.67
N SER A 505 -24.87 -1.59 21.58
CA SER A 505 -23.68 -0.73 21.57
C SER A 505 -22.40 -1.51 21.81
N THR A 506 -22.43 -2.52 22.69
CA THR A 506 -21.26 -3.38 22.95
C THR A 506 -20.91 -4.26 21.75
N ALA A 507 -21.92 -4.88 21.12
CA ALA A 507 -21.71 -5.67 19.91
C ALA A 507 -21.15 -4.80 18.77
N TRP A 508 -21.73 -3.61 18.57
CA TRP A 508 -21.27 -2.65 17.57
C TRP A 508 -19.85 -2.15 17.85
N ALA A 509 -19.55 -1.77 19.10
CA ALA A 509 -18.21 -1.33 19.50
C ALA A 509 -17.14 -2.41 19.24
N SER A 510 -17.50 -3.69 19.36
CA SER A 510 -16.59 -4.79 19.05
C SER A 510 -16.40 -4.95 17.53
N ALA A 511 -17.51 -4.96 16.76
CA ALA A 511 -17.48 -5.23 15.33
C ALA A 511 -16.95 -4.05 14.48
N SER A 512 -17.30 -2.81 14.85
CA SER A 512 -16.98 -1.58 14.08
C SER A 512 -15.50 -1.18 14.08
N THR A 513 -14.66 -1.92 14.81
CA THR A 513 -13.19 -1.78 14.70
C THR A 513 -12.64 -2.39 13.41
N PHE A 514 -13.44 -3.20 12.70
CA PHE A 514 -13.05 -3.77 11.42
C PHE A 514 -12.86 -2.70 10.36
N ARG A 515 -11.79 -2.81 9.58
CA ARG A 515 -11.57 -2.01 8.38
C ARG A 515 -11.15 -2.91 7.21
N GLY A 516 -11.84 -2.75 6.08
CA GLY A 516 -11.63 -3.60 4.90
C GLY A 516 -10.28 -3.38 4.20
N SER A 517 -9.62 -2.26 4.45
CA SER A 517 -8.38 -1.86 3.77
C SER A 517 -7.18 -2.75 4.12
N ASP A 518 -7.06 -3.19 5.38
CA ASP A 518 -6.02 -4.12 5.83
C ASP A 518 -6.58 -5.36 6.55
N ASN A 519 -7.91 -5.50 6.57
CA ASN A 519 -8.63 -6.62 7.18
C ASN A 519 -8.35 -6.79 8.68
N ARG A 520 -7.97 -5.74 9.39
CA ARG A 520 -7.76 -5.74 10.85
C ARG A 520 -9.04 -5.37 11.61
N GLY A 521 -9.06 -5.71 12.90
CA GLY A 521 -10.18 -5.43 13.80
C GLY A 521 -11.33 -6.43 13.65
N GLY A 522 -12.50 -6.05 14.17
CA GLY A 522 -13.72 -6.87 14.18
C GLY A 522 -13.97 -7.57 15.52
N ALA A 523 -15.08 -8.32 15.57
CA ALA A 523 -15.57 -8.92 16.80
C ALA A 523 -14.82 -10.20 17.22
N ASN A 524 -14.18 -10.91 16.27
CA ASN A 524 -13.46 -12.13 16.56
C ASN A 524 -12.28 -11.88 17.53
N GLY A 525 -12.05 -12.81 18.45
CA GLY A 525 -11.09 -12.69 19.55
C GLY A 525 -11.58 -11.87 20.74
N ALA A 526 -12.75 -11.20 20.65
CA ALA A 526 -13.31 -10.35 21.70
C ALA A 526 -12.29 -9.35 22.28
N ARG A 527 -11.52 -8.71 21.39
CA ARG A 527 -10.47 -7.75 21.78
C ARG A 527 -11.02 -6.53 22.50
N ILE A 528 -12.32 -6.26 22.41
CA ILE A 528 -13.00 -5.19 23.15
C ILE A 528 -12.78 -5.29 24.67
N ARG A 529 -12.59 -6.51 25.21
CA ARG A 529 -12.28 -6.71 26.64
C ARG A 529 -10.81 -6.48 27.02
N LEU A 530 -9.94 -6.33 26.03
CA LEU A 530 -8.49 -6.19 26.22
C LEU A 530 -8.05 -4.73 26.03
N ALA A 531 -6.85 -4.40 26.53
CA ALA A 531 -6.26 -3.10 26.23
C ALA A 531 -5.82 -3.04 24.75
N PRO A 532 -5.97 -1.88 24.07
CA PRO A 532 -6.49 -0.63 24.60
C PRO A 532 -8.02 -0.48 24.53
N GLN A 533 -8.73 -1.33 23.77
CA GLN A 533 -10.15 -1.16 23.43
C GLN A 533 -11.08 -1.05 24.65
N LYS A 534 -10.80 -1.80 25.72
CA LYS A 534 -11.59 -1.72 26.97
C LYS A 534 -11.56 -0.35 27.65
N ASN A 535 -10.54 0.46 27.35
CA ASN A 535 -10.32 1.79 27.93
C ASN A 535 -10.63 2.93 26.94
N TRP A 536 -11.11 2.63 25.74
CA TRP A 536 -11.47 3.67 24.78
C TRP A 536 -12.67 4.46 25.28
N LYS A 537 -12.55 5.79 25.30
CA LYS A 537 -13.66 6.69 25.69
C LYS A 537 -14.92 6.45 24.85
N ALA A 538 -14.75 6.15 23.56
CA ALA A 538 -15.84 5.85 22.64
C ALA A 538 -16.64 4.59 23.02
N ASN A 539 -16.07 3.70 23.83
CA ASN A 539 -16.72 2.45 24.24
C ASN A 539 -17.41 2.54 25.60
N ASP A 540 -17.43 3.72 26.24
CA ASP A 540 -17.89 3.92 27.63
C ASP A 540 -17.37 2.82 28.58
N PRO A 541 -16.13 2.93 29.09
CA PRO A 541 -15.48 1.86 29.85
C PRO A 541 -16.28 1.35 31.06
N ALA A 542 -17.07 2.21 31.70
CA ALA A 542 -17.89 1.81 32.85
C ALA A 542 -19.08 0.95 32.41
N GLN A 543 -19.80 1.38 31.38
CA GLN A 543 -20.89 0.60 30.79
C GLN A 543 -20.38 -0.71 30.21
N LEU A 544 -19.29 -0.66 29.44
CA LEU A 544 -18.67 -1.84 28.84
C LEU A 544 -18.26 -2.87 29.90
N ALA A 545 -17.65 -2.44 31.00
CA ALA A 545 -17.26 -3.34 32.08
C ALA A 545 -18.46 -4.06 32.72
N LYS A 546 -19.60 -3.36 32.90
CA LYS A 546 -20.85 -3.96 33.39
C LYS A 546 -21.36 -5.04 32.42
N VAL A 547 -21.41 -4.74 31.12
CA VAL A 547 -21.89 -5.68 30.10
C VAL A 547 -20.97 -6.90 30.02
N LEU A 548 -19.65 -6.69 29.90
CA LEU A 548 -18.68 -7.78 29.80
C LEU A 548 -18.74 -8.71 31.02
N LYS A 549 -18.81 -8.16 32.24
CA LYS A 549 -18.93 -8.96 33.47
C LYS A 549 -20.17 -9.87 33.43
N THR A 550 -21.30 -9.34 32.96
CA THR A 550 -22.56 -10.12 32.88
C THR A 550 -22.46 -11.21 31.81
N LEU A 551 -21.87 -10.91 30.65
CA LEU A 551 -21.65 -11.90 29.59
C LEU A 551 -20.63 -12.98 30.00
N GLU A 552 -19.59 -12.62 30.74
CA GLU A 552 -18.62 -13.57 31.32
C GLU A 552 -19.27 -14.51 32.34
N GLN A 553 -20.24 -14.03 33.13
CA GLN A 553 -21.02 -14.87 34.03
C GLN A 553 -21.86 -15.89 33.25
N ILE A 554 -22.60 -15.44 32.21
CA ILE A 554 -23.36 -16.32 31.33
C ILE A 554 -22.44 -17.35 30.65
N GLN A 555 -21.25 -16.92 30.20
CA GLN A 555 -20.25 -17.80 29.62
C GLN A 555 -19.83 -18.92 30.58
N ALA A 556 -19.48 -18.54 31.81
CA ALA A 556 -19.05 -19.48 32.84
C ALA A 556 -20.16 -20.48 33.19
N GLU A 557 -21.38 -20.00 33.39
CA GLU A 557 -22.54 -20.86 33.68
C GLU A 557 -22.84 -21.84 32.54
N PHE A 558 -22.83 -21.37 31.28
CA PHE A 558 -23.05 -22.24 30.13
C PHE A 558 -21.96 -23.31 30.03
N ASN A 559 -20.69 -22.90 30.10
CA ASN A 559 -19.55 -23.81 29.93
C ASN A 559 -19.45 -24.83 31.08
N SER A 560 -19.76 -24.44 32.32
CA SER A 560 -19.75 -25.37 33.47
C SER A 560 -20.93 -26.33 33.49
N ALA A 561 -22.04 -26.01 32.81
CA ALA A 561 -23.21 -26.89 32.71
C ALA A 561 -23.04 -27.99 31.64
N GLN A 562 -22.03 -27.88 30.76
CA GLN A 562 -21.81 -28.87 29.71
C GLN A 562 -21.22 -30.16 30.29
N SER A 563 -21.77 -31.30 29.87
CA SER A 563 -21.25 -32.63 30.17
C SER A 563 -20.19 -33.10 29.16
N GLY A 564 -20.13 -32.46 27.99
CA GLY A 564 -19.13 -32.69 26.94
C GLY A 564 -18.08 -31.58 26.86
N ASP A 565 -17.37 -31.53 25.74
CA ASP A 565 -16.36 -30.51 25.46
C ASP A 565 -16.93 -29.20 24.90
N LYS A 566 -18.24 -29.15 24.60
CA LYS A 566 -18.93 -27.97 24.06
C LYS A 566 -18.70 -26.73 24.92
N LYS A 567 -18.41 -25.59 24.28
CA LYS A 567 -18.25 -24.29 24.96
C LYS A 567 -18.74 -23.15 24.07
N VAL A 568 -19.05 -22.03 24.70
CA VAL A 568 -19.28 -20.74 24.02
C VAL A 568 -18.15 -19.77 24.31
N SER A 569 -17.69 -19.06 23.28
CA SER A 569 -16.69 -18.01 23.41
C SER A 569 -17.33 -16.68 23.85
N LEU A 570 -16.57 -15.82 24.53
CA LEU A 570 -17.07 -14.48 24.85
C LEU A 570 -17.27 -13.63 23.58
N ALA A 571 -16.50 -13.89 22.52
CA ALA A 571 -16.68 -13.23 21.22
C ALA A 571 -18.06 -13.53 20.65
N ASP A 572 -18.47 -14.80 20.66
CA ASP A 572 -19.81 -15.19 20.21
C ASP A 572 -20.88 -14.59 21.11
N LEU A 573 -20.72 -14.60 22.43
CA LEU A 573 -21.70 -14.02 23.35
C LEU A 573 -21.90 -12.51 23.14
N ILE A 574 -20.84 -11.75 22.85
CA ILE A 574 -20.94 -10.32 22.55
C ILE A 574 -21.78 -10.08 21.29
N VAL A 575 -21.52 -10.83 20.21
CA VAL A 575 -22.28 -10.70 18.96
C VAL A 575 -23.71 -11.22 19.12
N LEU A 576 -23.88 -12.33 19.83
CA LEU A 576 -25.16 -12.96 20.10
C LEU A 576 -26.06 -12.05 20.96
N ALA A 577 -25.48 -11.36 21.94
CA ALA A 577 -26.16 -10.37 22.76
C ALA A 577 -26.74 -9.22 21.93
N GLY A 578 -25.93 -8.64 21.03
CA GLY A 578 -26.40 -7.61 20.11
C GLY A 578 -27.50 -8.12 19.18
N SER A 579 -27.33 -9.32 18.64
CA SER A 579 -28.31 -9.96 17.76
C SER A 579 -29.65 -10.21 18.46
N ALA A 580 -29.62 -10.73 19.69
CA ALA A 580 -30.81 -10.94 20.52
C ALA A 580 -31.54 -9.62 20.82
N ALA A 581 -30.77 -8.56 21.11
CA ALA A 581 -31.31 -7.24 21.40
C ALA A 581 -31.99 -6.62 20.16
N VAL A 582 -31.39 -6.75 18.97
CA VAL A 582 -32.01 -6.32 17.70
C VAL A 582 -33.28 -7.11 17.42
N GLU A 583 -33.25 -8.44 17.59
CA GLU A 583 -34.44 -9.30 17.41
C GLU A 583 -35.58 -8.93 18.37
N LYS A 584 -35.26 -8.58 19.62
CA LYS A 584 -36.25 -8.11 20.61
C LYS A 584 -36.79 -6.73 20.26
N ALA A 585 -35.96 -5.82 19.76
CA ALA A 585 -36.35 -4.46 19.39
C ALA A 585 -37.20 -4.39 18.11
N ALA A 586 -37.08 -5.37 17.23
CA ALA A 586 -37.84 -5.46 15.98
C ALA A 586 -39.25 -6.08 16.14
N LYS A 587 -39.57 -6.63 17.31
CA LYS A 587 -40.90 -7.14 17.68
C LYS A 587 -41.69 -6.03 18.36
#